data_AF-A0A2T6C6Y1-F1
#
_entry.id   AF-A0A2T6C6Y1-F1
#
_cell.length_a   1.000
_cell.length_b   1.000
_cell.length_c   1.000
_cell.angle_alpha   90.00
_cell.angle_beta   90.00
_cell.angle_gamma   90.00
#
_symmetry.space_group_name_H-M   'P 1'
#
loop_
_entity.id
_entity.type
_entity.pdbx_description
1 polymer ?
#
loop_
_entity_poly.entity_id
_entity_poly.type
_entity_poly.pdbx_seq_one_letter_code
_entity_poly.pdbx_strand_id
1 'polypeptide(L)'
;MKNISIFIMLALAFQLANAQVTPEPPATPKNSTYSSSSKSRSTNESTSVSVSKTDDDYKFRARFPKNRYGKLKNLIEETLGGKNMDIGKGYSKWSNDEKVYSVKLTEKSLRMEVDLNVASPDLAEKVEALGNDAKIIISGSDIKVEREIMQREADRMRREADRMQREAERLERQSMRDKERIKRQAEREVARMKREQARIKRDAQRIEEEAKRVEREAKRLEEQARHKGGVSSYIKRLLDNPKTTYTATSGSNLNWIWPEVQENLLAALLKDELISSASDVMFTSEKDRMYVNGNELSKAKYEKYSRMFRAAGIQPNADFSFYKKDNHIVIIGHNAKIKKVFSDLHKKGFIASTDEAIKLQINGVSITQNGEKLTTSKVASYNAILRDNGIIPAPGKYIEMKKAGSYRLGYSLDTNGIVGTWIEEDR
;
A
#
# COMPACT_ATOMS: atom_id res chain seq x y z
N MET A 1 4.32 16.95 7.04
CA MET A 1 5.16 15.88 6.48
C MET A 1 5.13 14.62 7.35
N LYS A 2 3.94 14.07 7.65
CA LYS A 2 3.78 12.82 8.42
C LYS A 2 2.88 11.78 7.73
N ASN A 3 2.30 12.13 6.57
CA ASN A 3 1.31 11.29 5.89
C ASN A 3 1.85 10.59 4.63
N ILE A 4 3.13 10.78 4.28
CA ILE A 4 3.77 10.14 3.12
C ILE A 4 4.41 8.80 3.52
N SER A 5 4.64 8.55 4.82
CA SER A 5 5.27 7.32 5.31
C SER A 5 4.33 6.10 5.37
N ILE A 6 3.01 6.28 5.24
CA ILE A 6 2.04 5.17 5.34
C ILE A 6 1.80 4.49 3.99
N PHE A 7 2.02 5.17 2.87
CA PHE A 7 1.78 4.59 1.54
C PHE A 7 2.91 3.69 1.03
N ILE A 8 4.13 3.82 1.56
CA ILE A 8 5.29 3.01 1.13
C ILE A 8 5.32 1.63 1.85
N MET A 9 4.71 1.48 3.03
CA MET A 9 4.63 0.18 3.72
C MET A 9 3.61 -0.80 3.12
N LEU A 10 2.61 -0.34 2.35
CA LEU A 10 1.57 -1.23 1.82
C LEU A 10 1.96 -1.90 0.48
N ALA A 11 2.98 -1.37 -0.22
CA ALA A 11 3.42 -1.91 -1.50
C ALA A 11 4.44 -3.06 -1.37
N LEU A 12 5.12 -3.20 -0.21
CA LEU A 12 6.06 -4.29 0.02
C LEU A 12 5.42 -5.62 0.49
N ALA A 13 4.13 -5.63 0.83
CA ALA A 13 3.44 -6.84 1.31
C ALA A 13 2.94 -7.77 0.20
N PHE A 14 2.93 -7.33 -1.07
CA PHE A 14 2.38 -8.11 -2.19
C PHE A 14 3.41 -8.88 -3.03
N GLN A 15 4.71 -8.83 -2.71
CA GLN A 15 5.76 -9.48 -3.50
C GLN A 15 6.33 -10.79 -2.89
N LEU A 16 5.79 -11.29 -1.78
CA LEU A 16 6.27 -12.55 -1.16
C LEU A 16 5.43 -13.80 -1.47
N ALA A 17 4.46 -13.74 -2.39
CA ALA A 17 3.52 -14.85 -2.63
C ALA A 17 3.86 -15.80 -3.80
N ASN A 18 4.96 -15.61 -4.55
CA ASN A 18 5.24 -16.38 -5.78
C ASN A 18 6.63 -17.04 -5.83
N ALA A 19 7.16 -17.53 -4.71
CA ALA A 19 8.47 -18.21 -4.71
C ALA A 19 8.50 -19.46 -3.82
N GLN A 20 7.63 -20.42 -4.09
CA GLN A 20 7.91 -21.82 -3.70
C GLN A 20 7.14 -22.76 -4.63
N VAL A 21 7.78 -23.16 -5.73
CA VAL A 21 7.41 -24.40 -6.40
C VAL A 21 7.92 -25.50 -5.50
N THR A 22 7.02 -26.19 -4.81
CA THR A 22 7.37 -27.35 -3.99
C THR A 22 7.99 -28.40 -4.92
N PRO A 23 9.27 -28.77 -4.77
CA PRO A 23 9.85 -29.84 -5.59
C PRO A 23 9.08 -31.13 -5.31
N GLU A 24 8.76 -31.87 -6.38
CA GLU A 24 8.21 -33.22 -6.22
C GLU A 24 9.17 -34.04 -5.35
N PRO A 25 8.68 -34.70 -4.28
CA PRO A 25 9.52 -35.50 -3.42
C PRO A 25 10.28 -36.55 -4.27
N PRO A 26 11.59 -36.74 -4.05
CA PRO A 26 12.33 -37.79 -4.75
C PRO A 26 11.64 -39.13 -4.53
N ALA A 27 11.43 -39.90 -5.62
CA ALA A 27 10.82 -41.21 -5.56
C ALA A 27 11.59 -42.08 -4.56
N THR A 28 10.89 -42.61 -3.55
CA THR A 28 11.48 -43.41 -2.48
C THR A 28 12.14 -44.67 -3.08
N PRO A 29 13.43 -44.95 -2.81
CA PRO A 29 14.11 -46.14 -3.34
C PRO A 29 13.40 -47.41 -2.86
N LYS A 30 13.08 -48.31 -3.78
CA LYS A 30 12.32 -49.54 -3.52
C LYS A 30 13.26 -50.66 -3.05
N ASN A 31 13.81 -50.50 -1.86
CA ASN A 31 14.63 -51.55 -1.24
C ASN A 31 13.74 -52.68 -0.71
N SER A 32 13.90 -53.89 -1.25
CA SER A 32 13.25 -55.09 -0.72
C SER A 32 14.30 -56.05 -0.18
N THR A 33 14.21 -56.36 1.11
CA THR A 33 15.06 -57.36 1.76
C THR A 33 14.19 -58.42 2.38
N TYR A 34 14.41 -59.68 2.00
CA TYR A 34 13.66 -60.83 2.49
C TYR A 34 14.63 -61.87 3.05
N SER A 35 14.42 -62.28 4.30
CA SER A 35 15.19 -63.33 4.96
C SER A 35 14.27 -64.36 5.59
N SER A 36 14.43 -65.63 5.23
CA SER A 36 13.70 -66.75 5.83
C SER A 36 14.68 -67.81 6.34
N SER A 37 14.40 -68.36 7.51
CA SER A 37 15.18 -69.46 8.11
C SER A 37 14.23 -70.51 8.67
N SER A 38 14.47 -71.78 8.37
CA SER A 38 13.70 -72.88 8.94
C SER A 38 14.63 -74.01 9.40
N LYS A 39 14.28 -74.61 10.55
CA LYS A 39 14.95 -75.80 11.11
C LYS A 39 13.98 -76.97 11.01
N SER A 40 14.35 -78.06 10.33
CA SER A 40 13.53 -79.28 10.34
C SER A 40 13.72 -80.00 11.69
N ARG A 41 12.66 -80.61 12.22
CA ARG A 41 12.68 -81.28 13.54
C ARG A 41 13.27 -82.70 13.50
N SER A 42 13.50 -83.29 12.31
CA SER A 42 13.92 -84.69 12.17
C SER A 42 15.35 -84.90 11.66
N THR A 43 16.04 -83.84 11.23
CA THR A 43 17.47 -83.86 10.90
C THR A 43 18.07 -82.55 11.40
N ASN A 44 19.27 -82.55 11.99
CA ASN A 44 19.94 -81.35 12.52
C ASN A 44 20.39 -80.36 11.42
N GLU A 45 19.69 -80.30 10.28
CA GLU A 45 20.01 -79.53 9.09
C GLU A 45 19.11 -78.28 9.02
N SER A 46 19.72 -77.11 8.85
CA SER A 46 19.00 -75.84 8.75
C SER A 46 19.01 -75.32 7.31
N THR A 47 17.88 -74.76 6.89
CA THR A 47 17.79 -74.01 5.62
C THR A 47 17.65 -72.53 5.93
N SER A 48 18.33 -71.71 5.14
CA SER A 48 18.20 -70.26 5.22
C SER A 48 18.26 -69.68 3.82
N VAL A 49 17.39 -68.74 3.50
CA VAL A 49 17.41 -67.98 2.24
C VAL A 49 17.36 -66.50 2.57
N SER A 50 18.24 -65.73 1.95
CA SER A 50 18.29 -64.27 2.04
C SER A 50 18.35 -63.72 0.63
N VAL A 51 17.42 -62.82 0.32
CA VAL A 51 17.34 -62.10 -0.95
C VAL A 51 17.38 -60.62 -0.64
N SER A 52 18.28 -59.90 -1.28
CA SER A 52 18.38 -58.44 -1.19
C SER A 52 18.40 -57.91 -2.61
N LYS A 53 17.51 -56.97 -2.89
CA LYS A 53 17.41 -56.28 -4.18
C LYS A 53 17.37 -54.78 -3.90
N THR A 54 18.35 -54.07 -4.43
CA THR A 54 18.37 -52.60 -4.50
C THR A 54 18.20 -52.18 -5.96
N ASP A 55 18.30 -50.87 -6.23
CA ASP A 55 18.28 -50.36 -7.61
C ASP A 55 19.54 -50.81 -8.39
N ASP A 56 20.65 -51.08 -7.68
CA ASP A 56 21.96 -51.36 -8.28
C ASP A 56 22.37 -52.84 -8.24
N ASP A 57 21.82 -53.62 -7.31
CA ASP A 57 22.27 -55.00 -7.09
C ASP A 57 21.18 -55.99 -6.74
N TYR A 58 21.42 -57.25 -7.13
CA TYR A 58 20.65 -58.40 -6.69
C TYR A 58 21.58 -59.42 -6.01
N LYS A 59 21.26 -59.78 -4.77
CA LYS A 59 22.03 -60.73 -3.95
C LYS A 59 21.11 -61.81 -3.41
N PHE A 60 21.38 -63.06 -3.79
CA PHE A 60 20.73 -64.26 -3.27
C PHE A 60 21.74 -65.09 -2.49
N ARG A 61 21.44 -65.41 -1.24
CA ARG A 61 22.30 -66.24 -0.38
C ARG A 61 21.46 -67.29 0.30
N ALA A 62 21.84 -68.55 0.14
CA ALA A 62 21.13 -69.63 0.77
C ALA A 62 22.05 -70.73 1.32
N ARG A 63 21.55 -71.41 2.35
CA ARG A 63 22.11 -72.64 2.92
C ARG A 63 21.04 -73.73 2.86
N PHE A 64 21.45 -74.93 2.49
CA PHE A 64 20.54 -76.06 2.28
C PHE A 64 21.20 -77.41 2.58
N PRO A 65 20.41 -78.46 2.85
CA PRO A 65 20.92 -79.82 3.04
C PRO A 65 21.45 -80.43 1.73
N LYS A 66 22.44 -81.33 1.83
CA LYS A 66 23.20 -81.84 0.68
C LYS A 66 22.34 -82.52 -0.39
N ASN A 67 21.20 -83.09 0.01
CA ASN A 67 20.24 -83.71 -0.92
C ASN A 67 19.61 -82.73 -1.92
N ARG A 68 19.71 -81.41 -1.71
CA ARG A 68 19.21 -80.39 -2.66
C ARG A 68 20.24 -80.00 -3.72
N TYR A 69 21.51 -80.33 -3.52
CA TYR A 69 22.60 -79.94 -4.42
C TYR A 69 22.35 -80.37 -5.86
N GLY A 70 21.97 -81.64 -6.09
CA GLY A 70 21.74 -82.14 -7.45
C GLY A 70 20.63 -81.39 -8.19
N LYS A 71 19.52 -81.08 -7.51
CA LYS A 71 18.39 -80.33 -8.09
C LYS A 71 18.78 -78.88 -8.41
N LEU A 72 19.49 -78.23 -7.49
CA LEU A 72 19.96 -76.86 -7.69
C LEU A 72 21.01 -76.76 -8.81
N LYS A 73 21.91 -77.76 -8.88
CA LYS A 73 22.89 -77.83 -9.95
C LYS A 73 22.20 -77.93 -11.31
N ASN A 74 21.25 -78.85 -11.47
CA ASN A 74 20.50 -79.01 -12.71
C ASN A 74 19.75 -77.72 -13.10
N LEU A 75 19.06 -77.08 -12.14
CA LEU A 75 18.34 -75.82 -12.40
C LEU A 75 19.28 -74.71 -12.90
N ILE A 76 20.44 -74.55 -12.27
CA ILE A 76 21.41 -73.52 -12.64
C ILE A 76 22.05 -73.83 -14.00
N GLU A 77 22.39 -75.10 -14.27
CA GLU A 77 22.93 -75.53 -15.56
C GLU A 77 21.92 -75.35 -16.70
N GLU A 78 20.64 -75.62 -16.47
CA GLU A 78 19.57 -75.41 -17.45
C GLU A 78 19.36 -73.92 -17.75
N THR A 79 19.43 -73.07 -16.71
CA THR A 79 19.13 -71.64 -16.84
C THR A 79 20.31 -70.83 -17.41
N LEU A 80 21.54 -71.13 -16.99
CA LEU A 80 22.74 -70.36 -17.36
C LEU A 80 23.64 -71.08 -18.38
N GLY A 81 23.37 -72.35 -18.66
CA GLY A 81 24.18 -73.19 -19.54
C GLY A 81 25.51 -73.63 -18.89
N GLY A 82 26.21 -74.54 -19.58
CA GLY A 82 27.51 -75.06 -19.13
C GLY A 82 28.73 -74.24 -19.57
N LYS A 83 28.57 -73.29 -20.50
CA LYS A 83 29.70 -72.60 -21.16
C LYS A 83 30.53 -71.71 -20.22
N ASN A 84 29.91 -71.16 -19.17
CA ASN A 84 30.54 -70.24 -18.22
C ASN A 84 30.78 -70.88 -16.84
N MET A 85 30.90 -72.21 -16.79
CA MET A 85 31.00 -72.97 -15.55
C MET A 85 32.45 -73.38 -15.25
N ASP A 86 32.97 -72.89 -14.13
CA ASP A 86 34.22 -73.35 -13.52
C ASP A 86 33.92 -74.43 -12.47
N ILE A 87 34.50 -75.62 -12.64
CA ILE A 87 34.41 -76.72 -11.68
C ILE A 87 35.68 -76.75 -10.82
N GLY A 88 35.55 -76.40 -9.54
CA GLY A 88 36.63 -76.52 -8.56
C GLY A 88 36.44 -77.74 -7.64
N LYS A 89 37.45 -78.06 -6.82
CA LYS A 89 37.33 -79.10 -5.77
C LYS A 89 36.22 -78.70 -4.77
N GLY A 90 35.02 -79.26 -4.93
CA GLY A 90 33.89 -79.10 -4.01
C GLY A 90 32.92 -77.93 -4.29
N TYR A 91 33.02 -77.26 -5.45
CA TYR A 91 32.06 -76.22 -5.85
C TYR A 91 31.92 -76.11 -7.38
N SER A 92 30.77 -75.60 -7.82
CA SER A 92 30.52 -75.18 -9.20
C SER A 92 30.29 -73.66 -9.20
N LYS A 93 30.95 -72.93 -10.09
CA LYS A 93 30.82 -71.47 -10.19
C LYS A 93 30.47 -71.07 -11.62
N TRP A 94 29.46 -70.23 -11.78
CA TRP A 94 29.13 -69.57 -13.04
C TRP A 94 29.46 -68.08 -12.91
N SER A 95 30.30 -67.57 -13.80
CA SER A 95 30.57 -66.14 -13.90
C SER A 95 30.90 -65.76 -15.34
N ASN A 96 30.55 -64.54 -15.73
CA ASN A 96 31.05 -63.95 -16.98
C ASN A 96 32.41 -63.27 -16.72
N ASP A 97 33.24 -63.14 -17.76
CA ASP A 97 34.59 -62.53 -17.70
C ASP A 97 34.57 -61.08 -17.19
N GLU A 98 33.46 -60.37 -17.43
CA GLU A 98 33.21 -59.00 -16.98
C GLU A 98 32.65 -58.91 -15.54
N LYS A 99 32.49 -60.03 -14.82
CA LYS A 99 31.94 -60.12 -13.44
C LYS A 99 30.53 -59.56 -13.24
N VAL A 100 29.77 -59.36 -14.31
CA VAL A 100 28.37 -58.90 -14.30
C VAL A 100 27.47 -59.74 -13.39
N TYR A 101 27.75 -61.06 -13.33
CA TYR A 101 27.11 -61.95 -12.38
C TYR A 101 28.08 -63.00 -11.83
N SER A 102 27.79 -63.51 -10.64
CA SER A 102 28.51 -64.61 -10.00
C SER A 102 27.53 -65.52 -9.27
N VAL A 103 27.39 -66.76 -9.75
CA VAL A 103 26.64 -67.83 -9.09
C VAL A 103 27.63 -68.87 -8.58
N LYS A 104 27.68 -69.08 -7.27
CA LYS A 104 28.52 -70.08 -6.61
C LYS A 104 27.65 -71.10 -5.87
N LEU A 105 27.72 -72.34 -6.32
CA LEU A 105 27.04 -73.48 -5.72
C LEU A 105 28.06 -74.41 -5.04
N THR A 106 27.82 -74.72 -3.78
CA THR A 106 28.53 -75.76 -3.03
C THR A 106 27.52 -76.81 -2.56
N GLU A 107 28.00 -77.94 -2.03
CA GLU A 107 27.12 -79.00 -1.51
C GLU A 107 26.09 -78.52 -0.47
N LYS A 108 26.31 -77.37 0.18
CA LYS A 108 25.45 -76.85 1.26
C LYS A 108 25.04 -75.39 1.12
N SER A 109 25.47 -74.69 0.06
CA SER A 109 25.16 -73.27 -0.09
C SER A 109 25.10 -72.81 -1.54
N LEU A 110 24.26 -71.81 -1.79
CA LEU A 110 24.13 -71.11 -3.06
C LEU A 110 24.31 -69.62 -2.80
N ARG A 111 25.16 -68.97 -3.59
CA ARG A 111 25.31 -67.52 -3.61
C ARG A 111 25.15 -67.03 -5.03
N MET A 112 24.32 -66.03 -5.26
CA MET A 112 24.16 -65.36 -6.54
C MET A 112 24.28 -63.87 -6.30
N GLU A 113 25.08 -63.22 -7.11
CA GLU A 113 25.26 -61.76 -7.08
C GLU A 113 25.20 -61.27 -8.53
N VAL A 114 24.40 -60.24 -8.79
CA VAL A 114 24.25 -59.58 -10.09
C VAL A 114 24.33 -58.09 -9.90
N ASP A 115 25.13 -57.43 -10.73
CA ASP A 115 25.18 -55.98 -10.84
C ASP A 115 24.11 -55.52 -11.84
N LEU A 116 23.04 -54.88 -11.37
CA LEU A 116 21.90 -54.46 -12.19
C LEU A 116 22.22 -53.25 -13.08
N ASN A 117 23.30 -52.52 -12.80
CA ASN A 117 23.74 -51.40 -13.64
C ASN A 117 24.46 -51.85 -14.91
N VAL A 118 25.09 -53.03 -14.87
CA VAL A 118 25.87 -53.58 -15.99
C VAL A 118 25.14 -54.74 -16.67
N ALA A 119 24.31 -55.49 -15.93
CA ALA A 119 23.56 -56.59 -16.49
C ALA A 119 22.48 -56.12 -17.48
N SER A 120 22.35 -56.80 -18.61
CA SER A 120 21.19 -56.64 -19.49
C SER A 120 19.90 -56.97 -18.71
N PRO A 121 18.78 -56.26 -18.93
CA PRO A 121 17.50 -56.53 -18.27
C PRO A 121 17.09 -58.00 -18.31
N ASP A 122 17.27 -58.67 -19.45
CA ASP A 122 16.96 -60.09 -19.64
C ASP A 122 17.79 -61.01 -18.73
N LEU A 123 19.05 -60.66 -18.46
CA LEU A 123 19.92 -61.41 -17.55
C LEU A 123 19.51 -61.18 -16.09
N ALA A 124 19.19 -59.94 -15.73
CA ALA A 124 18.70 -59.60 -14.40
C ALA A 124 17.40 -60.36 -14.08
N GLU A 125 16.45 -60.35 -15.01
CA GLU A 125 15.18 -61.08 -14.87
C GLU A 125 15.41 -62.60 -14.78
N LYS A 126 16.29 -63.15 -15.62
CA LYS A 126 16.65 -64.59 -15.57
C LYS A 126 17.28 -65.00 -14.24
N VAL A 127 18.19 -64.21 -13.68
CA VAL A 127 18.83 -64.54 -12.39
C VAL A 127 17.87 -64.34 -11.22
N GLU A 128 16.97 -63.36 -11.29
CA GLU A 128 15.91 -63.18 -10.31
C GLU A 128 14.91 -64.36 -10.33
N ALA A 129 14.50 -64.80 -11.52
CA ALA A 129 13.67 -66.00 -11.70
C ALA A 129 14.38 -67.26 -11.16
N LEU A 130 15.67 -67.43 -11.50
CA LEU A 130 16.51 -68.51 -10.97
C LEU A 130 16.57 -68.50 -9.44
N GLY A 131 16.62 -67.32 -8.82
CA GLY A 131 16.60 -67.18 -7.37
C GLY A 131 15.28 -67.59 -6.74
N ASN A 132 14.16 -67.27 -7.38
CA ASN A 132 12.84 -67.70 -6.94
C ASN A 132 12.68 -69.23 -7.06
N ASP A 133 13.13 -69.84 -8.15
CA ASP A 133 13.07 -71.30 -8.33
C ASP A 133 14.03 -72.03 -7.37
N ALA A 134 15.23 -71.50 -7.18
CA ALA A 134 16.18 -72.01 -6.20
C ALA A 134 15.61 -71.93 -4.77
N LYS A 135 14.92 -70.84 -4.43
CA LYS A 135 14.23 -70.68 -3.15
C LYS A 135 13.21 -71.81 -2.92
N ILE A 136 12.40 -72.15 -3.93
CA ILE A 136 11.41 -73.24 -3.86
C ILE A 136 12.10 -74.60 -3.62
N ILE A 137 13.18 -74.89 -4.36
CA ILE A 137 13.93 -76.15 -4.21
C ILE A 137 14.55 -76.25 -2.80
N ILE A 138 15.04 -75.12 -2.26
CA ILE A 138 15.71 -75.01 -0.96
C ILE A 138 14.73 -75.10 0.21
N SER A 139 13.59 -74.40 0.13
CA SER A 139 12.55 -74.42 1.16
C SER A 139 11.83 -75.77 1.22
N GLY A 140 11.88 -76.56 0.14
CA GLY A 140 11.22 -77.86 0.05
C GLY A 140 9.70 -77.77 0.12
N SER A 141 9.13 -76.57 -0.08
CA SER A 141 7.70 -76.30 -0.09
C SER A 141 7.09 -76.62 -1.45
N ASP A 142 5.89 -77.21 -1.44
CA ASP A 142 5.13 -77.54 -2.65
C ASP A 142 4.67 -76.25 -3.36
N ILE A 143 4.90 -76.13 -4.67
CA ILE A 143 4.64 -74.93 -5.52
C ILE A 143 3.21 -74.39 -5.34
N LYS A 144 2.27 -75.27 -4.99
CA LYS A 144 0.86 -74.95 -4.76
C LYS A 144 0.62 -74.05 -3.54
N VAL A 145 1.42 -74.18 -2.48
CA VAL A 145 1.28 -73.41 -1.23
C VAL A 145 1.75 -71.96 -1.41
N GLU A 146 2.83 -71.75 -2.18
CA GLU A 146 3.39 -70.40 -2.38
C GLU A 146 2.51 -69.55 -3.32
N ARG A 147 1.90 -70.15 -4.36
CA ARG A 147 0.86 -69.49 -5.17
C ARG A 147 -0.36 -69.08 -4.35
N GLU A 148 -0.78 -69.91 -3.40
CA GLU A 148 -1.92 -69.61 -2.54
C GLU A 148 -1.63 -68.43 -1.60
N ILE A 149 -0.41 -68.32 -1.08
CA ILE A 149 0.02 -67.18 -0.27
C ILE A 149 0.02 -65.89 -1.09
N MET A 150 0.56 -65.92 -2.32
CA MET A 150 0.55 -64.76 -3.21
C MET A 150 -0.86 -64.32 -3.59
N GLN A 151 -1.78 -65.24 -3.87
CA GLN A 151 -3.18 -64.90 -4.14
C GLN A 151 -3.84 -64.22 -2.93
N ARG A 152 -3.61 -64.73 -1.71
CA ARG A 152 -4.14 -64.11 -0.49
C ARG A 152 -3.53 -62.74 -0.21
N GLU A 153 -2.30 -62.48 -0.64
CA GLU A 153 -1.66 -61.17 -0.54
C GLU A 153 -2.19 -60.18 -1.57
N ALA A 154 -2.37 -60.61 -2.83
CA ALA A 154 -3.00 -59.82 -3.87
C ALA A 154 -4.44 -59.42 -3.51
N ASP A 155 -5.23 -60.34 -2.94
CA ASP A 155 -6.59 -60.06 -2.47
C ASP A 155 -6.60 -59.07 -1.29
N ARG A 156 -5.60 -59.13 -0.40
CA ARG A 156 -5.46 -58.16 0.69
C ARG A 156 -5.14 -56.76 0.16
N MET A 157 -4.19 -56.65 -0.76
CA MET A 157 -3.84 -55.39 -1.40
C MET A 157 -5.01 -54.78 -2.18
N ARG A 158 -5.79 -55.60 -2.89
CA ARG A 158 -6.99 -55.13 -3.61
C ARG A 158 -8.04 -54.55 -2.67
N ARG A 159 -8.33 -55.23 -1.56
CA ARG A 159 -9.27 -54.72 -0.54
C ARG A 159 -8.77 -53.44 0.13
N GLU A 160 -7.45 -53.29 0.28
CA GLU A 160 -6.85 -52.09 0.85
C GLU A 160 -6.93 -50.90 -0.11
N ALA A 161 -6.66 -51.13 -1.40
CA ALA A 161 -6.86 -50.14 -2.45
C ALA A 161 -8.32 -49.66 -2.52
N ASP A 162 -9.29 -50.58 -2.47
CA ASP A 162 -10.72 -50.23 -2.44
C ASP A 162 -11.10 -49.40 -1.21
N ARG A 163 -10.49 -49.69 -0.04
CA ARG A 163 -10.70 -48.88 1.18
C ARG A 163 -10.13 -47.48 1.02
N MET A 164 -8.90 -47.36 0.54
CA MET A 164 -8.25 -46.07 0.30
C MET A 164 -9.03 -45.24 -0.72
N GLN A 165 -9.54 -45.85 -1.80
CA GLN A 165 -10.32 -45.14 -2.81
C GLN A 165 -11.62 -44.55 -2.24
N ARG A 166 -12.33 -45.32 -1.40
CA ARG A 166 -13.55 -44.83 -0.73
C ARG A 166 -13.27 -43.72 0.28
N GLU A 167 -12.13 -43.77 0.95
CA GLU A 167 -11.72 -42.72 1.89
C GLU A 167 -11.33 -41.43 1.15
N ALA A 168 -10.60 -41.54 0.03
CA ALA A 168 -10.28 -40.42 -0.84
C ALA A 168 -11.56 -39.73 -1.36
N GLU A 169 -12.54 -40.50 -1.83
CA GLU A 169 -13.82 -39.96 -2.31
C GLU A 169 -14.60 -39.24 -1.18
N ARG A 170 -14.56 -39.78 0.04
CA ARG A 170 -15.18 -39.12 1.21
C ARG A 170 -14.51 -37.79 1.54
N LEU A 171 -13.18 -37.75 1.54
CA LEU A 171 -12.41 -36.54 1.78
C LEU A 171 -12.64 -35.48 0.70
N GLU A 172 -12.70 -35.88 -0.57
CA GLU A 172 -13.00 -34.98 -1.67
C GLU A 172 -14.39 -34.34 -1.53
N ARG A 173 -15.41 -35.15 -1.20
CA ARG A 173 -16.76 -34.64 -0.92
C ARG A 173 -16.83 -33.71 0.29
N GLN A 174 -15.97 -33.88 1.29
CA GLN A 174 -15.86 -32.93 2.41
C GLN A 174 -15.17 -31.64 1.97
N SER A 175 -14.03 -31.75 1.28
CA SER A 175 -13.29 -30.60 0.74
C SER A 175 -14.17 -29.72 -0.16
N MET A 176 -14.96 -30.33 -1.04
CA MET A 176 -15.90 -29.61 -1.91
C MET A 176 -16.96 -28.84 -1.12
N ARG A 177 -17.54 -29.46 -0.07
CA ARG A 177 -18.53 -28.80 0.79
C ARG A 177 -17.91 -27.64 1.57
N ASP A 178 -16.69 -27.80 2.08
CA ASP A 178 -16.01 -26.74 2.82
C ASP A 178 -15.59 -25.58 1.91
N LYS A 179 -15.07 -25.87 0.71
CA LYS A 179 -14.80 -24.85 -0.33
C LYS A 179 -16.05 -24.04 -0.64
N GLU A 180 -17.20 -24.69 -0.78
CA GLU A 180 -18.45 -23.99 -1.06
C GLU A 180 -18.92 -23.14 0.14
N ARG A 181 -18.79 -23.63 1.37
CA ARG A 181 -19.11 -22.86 2.58
C ARG A 181 -18.24 -21.62 2.71
N ILE A 182 -16.93 -21.76 2.49
CA ILE A 182 -15.97 -20.66 2.52
C ILE A 182 -16.33 -19.63 1.44
N LYS A 183 -16.62 -20.09 0.21
CA LYS A 183 -17.04 -19.20 -0.89
C LYS A 183 -18.29 -18.40 -0.54
N ARG A 184 -19.33 -19.05 -0.01
CA ARG A 184 -20.58 -18.37 0.39
C ARG A 184 -20.36 -17.38 1.54
N GLN A 185 -19.47 -17.67 2.48
CA GLN A 185 -19.11 -16.75 3.56
C GLN A 185 -18.39 -15.51 3.00
N ALA A 186 -17.38 -15.72 2.16
CA ALA A 186 -16.66 -14.63 1.50
C ALA A 186 -17.60 -13.72 0.68
N GLU A 187 -18.53 -14.30 -0.09
CA GLU A 187 -19.52 -13.53 -0.85
C GLU A 187 -20.41 -12.66 0.04
N ARG A 188 -20.85 -13.18 1.20
CA ARG A 188 -21.66 -12.43 2.18
C ARG A 188 -20.88 -11.28 2.80
N GLU A 189 -19.62 -11.49 3.13
CA GLU A 189 -18.75 -10.46 3.69
C GLU A 189 -18.48 -9.35 2.67
N VAL A 190 -18.18 -9.71 1.41
CA VAL A 190 -18.03 -8.74 0.32
C VAL A 190 -19.31 -7.92 0.12
N ALA A 191 -20.48 -8.57 0.13
CA ALA A 191 -21.77 -7.88 0.03
C ALA A 191 -22.02 -6.92 1.22
N ARG A 192 -21.63 -7.30 2.44
CA ARG A 192 -21.73 -6.46 3.64
C ARG A 192 -20.82 -5.24 3.53
N MET A 193 -19.55 -5.44 3.18
CA MET A 193 -18.58 -4.35 3.00
C MET A 193 -19.03 -3.36 1.92
N LYS A 194 -19.57 -3.86 0.80
CA LYS A 194 -20.08 -3.00 -0.28
C LYS A 194 -21.26 -2.12 0.18
N ARG A 195 -22.17 -2.67 1.00
CA ARG A 195 -23.29 -1.90 1.58
C ARG A 195 -22.81 -0.86 2.59
N GLU A 196 -21.79 -1.18 3.38
CA GLU A 196 -21.19 -0.28 4.35
C GLU A 196 -20.47 0.89 3.66
N GLN A 197 -19.64 0.62 2.65
CA GLN A 197 -19.02 1.65 1.82
C GLN A 197 -20.05 2.58 1.18
N ALA A 198 -21.17 2.04 0.68
CA ALA A 198 -22.25 2.84 0.12
C ALA A 198 -23.04 3.67 1.16
N ARG A 199 -23.04 3.29 2.45
CA ARG A 199 -23.57 4.11 3.53
C ARG A 199 -22.60 5.24 3.87
N ILE A 200 -21.33 4.91 4.09
CA ILE A 200 -20.28 5.90 4.40
C ILE A 200 -20.21 6.97 3.31
N LYS A 201 -20.27 6.59 2.03
CA LYS A 201 -20.27 7.56 0.92
C LYS A 201 -21.46 8.53 1.00
N ARG A 202 -22.67 8.05 1.34
CA ARG A 202 -23.86 8.91 1.46
C ARG A 202 -23.79 9.81 2.69
N ASP A 203 -23.27 9.31 3.79
CA ASP A 203 -23.10 10.10 5.02
C ASP A 203 -22.05 11.20 4.81
N ALA A 204 -20.95 10.89 4.13
CA ALA A 204 -19.94 11.89 3.75
C ALA A 204 -20.53 13.00 2.86
N GLN A 205 -21.35 12.64 1.87
CA GLN A 205 -22.04 13.63 1.03
C GLN A 205 -22.99 14.51 1.83
N ARG A 206 -23.77 13.94 2.76
CA ARG A 206 -24.67 14.71 3.63
C ARG A 206 -23.91 15.69 4.51
N ILE A 207 -22.80 15.25 5.11
CA ILE A 207 -21.95 16.11 5.95
C ILE A 207 -21.37 17.25 5.12
N GLU A 208 -20.92 16.99 3.90
CA GLU A 208 -20.41 18.01 2.99
C GLU A 208 -21.47 19.06 2.64
N GLU A 209 -22.71 18.63 2.35
CA GLU A 209 -23.83 19.53 2.07
C GLU A 209 -24.23 20.36 3.29
N GLU A 210 -24.26 19.76 4.48
CA GLU A 210 -24.52 20.47 5.73
C GLU A 210 -23.42 21.49 6.05
N ALA A 211 -22.15 21.15 5.84
CA ALA A 211 -21.03 22.06 5.99
C ALA A 211 -21.18 23.27 5.04
N LYS A 212 -21.50 23.03 3.76
CA LYS A 212 -21.78 24.10 2.78
C LYS A 212 -23.00 24.95 3.16
N ARG A 213 -24.01 24.37 3.81
CA ARG A 213 -25.17 25.13 4.32
C ARG A 213 -24.75 26.04 5.48
N VAL A 214 -24.06 25.50 6.48
CA VAL A 214 -23.58 26.24 7.65
C VAL A 214 -22.62 27.35 7.23
N GLU A 215 -21.73 27.10 6.27
CA GLU A 215 -20.82 28.11 5.73
C GLU A 215 -21.58 29.28 5.09
N ARG A 216 -22.64 29.00 4.31
CA ARG A 216 -23.50 30.03 3.71
C ARG A 216 -24.27 30.82 4.77
N GLU A 217 -24.80 30.15 5.79
CA GLU A 217 -25.49 30.81 6.90
C GLU A 217 -24.54 31.70 7.71
N ALA A 218 -23.33 31.22 8.00
CA ALA A 218 -22.29 31.98 8.68
C ALA A 218 -21.89 33.24 7.87
N LYS A 219 -21.67 33.10 6.56
CA LYS A 219 -21.38 34.24 5.66
C LYS A 219 -22.51 35.27 5.68
N ARG A 220 -23.77 34.82 5.62
CA ARG A 220 -24.93 35.70 5.67
C ARG A 220 -25.05 36.43 7.02
N LEU A 221 -24.80 35.74 8.13
CA LEU A 221 -24.82 36.35 9.46
C LEU A 221 -23.67 37.35 9.64
N GLU A 222 -22.48 37.03 9.14
CA GLU A 222 -21.33 37.95 9.15
C GLU A 222 -21.62 39.22 8.35
N GLU A 223 -22.19 39.08 7.16
CA GLU A 223 -22.63 40.22 6.33
C GLU A 223 -23.68 41.07 7.04
N GLN A 224 -24.71 40.45 7.63
CA GLN A 224 -25.73 41.16 8.40
C GLN A 224 -25.15 41.87 9.63
N ALA A 225 -24.21 41.22 10.34
CA ALA A 225 -23.53 41.83 11.47
C ALA A 225 -22.74 43.07 11.03
N ARG A 226 -21.99 42.97 9.93
CA ARG A 226 -21.25 44.09 9.33
C ARG A 226 -22.17 45.25 8.96
N HIS A 227 -23.29 44.98 8.29
CA HIS A 227 -24.28 45.99 7.93
C HIS A 227 -24.88 46.69 9.15
N LYS A 228 -24.95 46.02 10.30
CA LYS A 228 -25.49 46.55 11.56
C LYS A 228 -24.45 47.17 12.50
N GLY A 229 -23.19 47.36 12.09
CA GLY A 229 -22.19 47.93 13.01
C GLY A 229 -21.42 46.89 13.83
N GLY A 230 -21.72 45.61 13.64
CA GLY A 230 -21.09 44.51 14.36
C GLY A 230 -19.61 44.39 14.00
N VAL A 231 -18.75 44.60 14.99
CA VAL A 231 -17.31 44.36 14.89
C VAL A 231 -16.99 43.01 15.51
N SER A 232 -16.44 42.08 14.74
CA SER A 232 -16.09 40.75 15.25
C SER A 232 -15.01 40.84 16.33
N SER A 233 -14.98 39.88 17.26
CA SER A 233 -13.98 39.81 18.33
C SER A 233 -12.55 39.79 17.79
N TYR A 234 -12.35 39.19 16.62
CA TYR A 234 -11.06 39.17 15.94
C TYR A 234 -10.62 40.56 15.47
N ILE A 235 -11.53 41.38 14.93
CA ILE A 235 -11.22 42.76 14.55
C ILE A 235 -10.90 43.61 15.77
N LYS A 236 -11.68 43.48 16.86
CA LYS A 236 -11.40 44.19 18.12
C LYS A 236 -9.99 43.89 18.63
N ARG A 237 -9.60 42.61 18.65
CA ARG A 237 -8.25 42.19 19.02
C ARG A 237 -7.17 42.75 18.08
N LEU A 238 -7.46 42.90 16.79
CA LEU A 238 -6.53 43.55 15.86
C LEU A 238 -6.41 45.05 16.10
N LEU A 239 -7.50 45.72 16.46
CA LEU A 239 -7.52 47.14 16.81
C LEU A 239 -6.81 47.43 18.13
N ASP A 240 -6.61 46.44 18.99
CA ASP A 240 -5.78 46.57 20.19
C ASP A 240 -4.30 46.15 19.94
N ASN A 241 -3.96 45.72 18.72
CA ASN A 241 -2.61 45.22 18.40
C ASN A 241 -1.67 46.34 17.93
N PRO A 242 -0.45 46.50 18.48
CA PRO A 242 0.50 47.53 18.06
C PRO A 242 0.87 47.53 16.56
N LYS A 243 0.77 46.37 15.88
CA LYS A 243 1.08 46.29 14.44
C LYS A 243 0.08 47.01 13.54
N THR A 244 -1.14 47.27 14.05
CA THR A 244 -2.18 48.02 13.32
C THR A 244 -2.13 49.51 13.64
N THR A 245 -1.20 49.94 14.50
CA THR A 245 -1.01 51.34 14.81
C THR A 245 -0.57 52.09 13.56
N TYR A 246 -1.34 53.13 13.27
CA TYR A 246 -1.15 54.07 12.18
C TYR A 246 -0.52 55.33 12.74
N THR A 247 0.74 55.58 12.37
CA THR A 247 1.54 56.72 12.85
C THR A 247 1.97 57.67 11.74
N ALA A 248 1.56 57.41 10.49
CA ALA A 248 2.22 58.03 9.36
C ALA A 248 1.57 59.35 8.91
N THR A 249 2.45 60.33 8.66
CA THR A 249 2.21 61.46 7.76
C THR A 249 2.47 61.01 6.32
N SER A 250 1.61 61.42 5.39
CA SER A 250 1.65 61.02 3.98
C SER A 250 2.99 61.40 3.32
N GLY A 251 3.70 60.40 2.79
CA GLY A 251 4.83 60.63 1.89
C GLY A 251 4.33 60.59 0.44
N SER A 252 4.25 61.74 -0.22
CA SER A 252 3.75 61.89 -1.60
C SER A 252 4.41 60.95 -2.64
N ASN A 253 5.61 60.44 -2.36
CA ASN A 253 6.39 59.62 -3.28
C ASN A 253 6.14 58.09 -3.19
N LEU A 254 5.23 57.64 -2.32
CA LEU A 254 5.06 56.21 -2.02
C LEU A 254 3.84 55.54 -2.67
N ASN A 255 3.05 56.28 -3.47
CA ASN A 255 1.75 55.84 -3.99
C ASN A 255 0.81 55.26 -2.91
N TRP A 256 1.05 55.61 -1.64
CA TRP A 256 0.23 55.17 -0.52
C TRP A 256 -0.84 56.21 -0.25
N ILE A 257 -2.00 55.99 -0.86
CA ILE A 257 -3.12 56.95 -0.88
C ILE A 257 -3.99 56.92 0.38
N TRP A 258 -3.94 55.84 1.16
CA TRP A 258 -4.87 55.64 2.28
C TRP A 258 -4.82 56.74 3.36
N PRO A 259 -3.66 57.29 3.76
CA PRO A 259 -3.58 58.42 4.69
C PRO A 259 -4.52 59.57 4.36
N GLU A 260 -4.39 60.09 3.14
CA GLU A 260 -5.16 61.22 2.64
C GLU A 260 -6.63 60.86 2.47
N VAL A 261 -6.92 59.66 1.95
CA VAL A 261 -8.29 59.15 1.83
C VAL A 261 -8.97 59.05 3.19
N GLN A 262 -8.26 58.54 4.20
CA GLN A 262 -8.78 58.37 5.55
C GLN A 262 -9.09 59.72 6.19
N GLU A 263 -8.17 60.68 6.10
CA GLU A 263 -8.36 62.03 6.65
C GLU A 263 -9.58 62.72 6.01
N ASN A 264 -9.64 62.70 4.68
CA ASN A 264 -10.76 63.28 3.92
C ASN A 264 -12.10 62.57 4.23
N LEU A 265 -12.08 61.24 4.35
CA LEU A 265 -13.26 60.45 4.71
C LEU A 265 -13.76 60.84 6.11
N LEU A 266 -12.89 60.82 7.12
CA LEU A 266 -13.26 61.12 8.51
C LEU A 266 -13.78 62.56 8.65
N ALA A 267 -13.12 63.54 8.02
CA ALA A 267 -13.57 64.92 8.00
C ALA A 267 -14.96 65.07 7.35
N ALA A 268 -15.19 64.40 6.22
CA ALA A 268 -16.48 64.43 5.53
C ALA A 268 -17.59 63.70 6.32
N LEU A 269 -17.27 62.61 7.02
CA LEU A 269 -18.24 61.90 7.86
C LEU A 269 -18.66 62.73 9.07
N LEU A 270 -17.73 63.43 9.72
CA LEU A 270 -18.03 64.38 10.81
C LEU A 270 -18.91 65.53 10.31
N LYS A 271 -18.54 66.14 9.17
CA LYS A 271 -19.30 67.24 8.56
C LYS A 271 -20.73 66.85 8.19
N ASP A 272 -20.95 65.61 7.77
CA ASP A 272 -22.27 65.09 7.41
C ASP A 272 -23.03 64.48 8.60
N GLU A 273 -22.50 64.64 9.82
CA GLU A 273 -23.04 64.15 11.10
C GLU A 273 -23.29 62.63 11.11
N LEU A 274 -22.49 61.87 10.38
CA LEU A 274 -22.59 60.41 10.29
C LEU A 274 -21.81 59.70 11.40
N ILE A 275 -20.86 60.40 12.02
CA ILE A 275 -20.07 59.97 13.17
C ILE A 275 -19.95 61.12 14.16
N SER A 276 -19.81 60.80 15.45
CA SER A 276 -19.58 61.78 16.51
C SER A 276 -18.11 62.02 16.82
N SER A 277 -17.24 61.07 16.45
CA SER A 277 -15.79 61.14 16.68
C SER A 277 -15.04 60.48 15.53
N ALA A 278 -13.85 60.99 15.23
CA ALA A 278 -12.91 60.35 14.30
C ALA A 278 -12.11 59.20 14.95
N SER A 279 -12.20 59.01 16.27
CA SER A 279 -11.43 57.98 16.99
C SER A 279 -12.02 56.58 16.85
N ASP A 280 -13.35 56.43 16.77
CA ASP A 280 -14.01 55.13 16.65
C ASP A 280 -14.97 55.14 15.46
N VAL A 281 -14.55 54.50 14.38
CA VAL A 281 -15.28 54.52 13.10
C VAL A 281 -15.25 53.15 12.46
N MET A 282 -16.44 52.68 12.10
CA MET A 282 -16.64 51.56 11.19
C MET A 282 -17.23 52.06 9.89
N PHE A 283 -16.55 51.80 8.78
CA PHE A 283 -17.00 52.13 7.45
C PHE A 283 -16.98 50.86 6.59
N THR A 284 -18.07 50.56 5.89
CA THR A 284 -18.12 49.48 4.90
C THR A 284 -18.54 50.03 3.56
N SER A 285 -17.73 49.76 2.53
CA SER A 285 -18.02 50.03 1.13
C SER A 285 -18.32 48.74 0.41
N GLU A 286 -19.47 48.70 -0.25
CA GLU A 286 -19.89 47.63 -1.15
C GLU A 286 -20.26 48.25 -2.49
N LYS A 287 -20.32 47.41 -3.53
CA LYS A 287 -20.60 47.82 -4.91
C LYS A 287 -21.70 48.87 -5.03
N ASP A 288 -22.83 48.71 -4.34
CA ASP A 288 -24.01 49.59 -4.48
C ASP A 288 -24.50 50.19 -3.16
N ARG A 289 -23.78 49.96 -2.04
CA ARG A 289 -24.19 50.38 -0.70
C ARG A 289 -22.99 50.75 0.15
N MET A 290 -23.20 51.63 1.13
CA MET A 290 -22.19 51.99 2.10
C MET A 290 -22.83 52.08 3.48
N TYR A 291 -22.07 51.67 4.50
CA TYR A 291 -22.52 51.68 5.90
C TYR A 291 -21.50 52.43 6.76
N VAL A 292 -22.00 53.26 7.68
CA VAL A 292 -21.20 53.99 8.67
C VAL A 292 -21.75 53.68 10.04
N ASN A 293 -20.95 53.05 10.89
CA ASN A 293 -21.34 52.59 12.23
C ASN A 293 -22.66 51.79 12.23
N GLY A 294 -22.92 51.03 11.17
CA GLY A 294 -24.12 50.21 11.00
C GLY A 294 -25.32 50.91 10.36
N ASN A 295 -25.18 52.18 10.00
CA ASN A 295 -26.24 52.93 9.32
C ASN A 295 -25.95 52.97 7.82
N GLU A 296 -26.91 52.52 7.01
CA GLU A 296 -26.81 52.59 5.56
C GLU A 296 -26.88 54.05 5.08
N LEU A 297 -25.98 54.42 4.18
CA LEU A 297 -25.95 55.74 3.58
C LEU A 297 -27.09 55.90 2.57
N SER A 298 -27.69 57.09 2.53
CA SER A 298 -28.60 57.45 1.44
C SER A 298 -27.88 57.43 0.10
N LYS A 299 -28.62 57.26 -1.00
CA LYS A 299 -28.07 57.22 -2.37
C LYS A 299 -27.18 58.44 -2.69
N ALA A 300 -27.60 59.65 -2.30
CA ALA A 300 -26.82 60.87 -2.52
C ALA A 300 -25.49 60.86 -1.74
N LYS A 301 -25.51 60.37 -0.49
CA LYS A 301 -24.30 60.20 0.33
C LYS A 301 -23.40 59.13 -0.29
N TYR A 302 -23.94 57.97 -0.67
CA TYR A 302 -23.21 56.92 -1.37
C TYR A 302 -22.49 57.45 -2.63
N GLU A 303 -23.18 58.22 -3.49
CA GLU A 303 -22.57 58.80 -4.70
C GLU A 303 -21.45 59.81 -4.37
N LYS A 304 -21.62 60.60 -3.31
CA LYS A 304 -20.59 61.54 -2.80
C LYS A 304 -19.33 60.78 -2.37
N TYR A 305 -19.44 59.81 -1.47
CA TYR A 305 -18.28 59.06 -0.98
C TYR A 305 -17.67 58.16 -2.07
N SER A 306 -18.48 57.59 -2.96
CA SER A 306 -17.98 56.84 -4.12
C SER A 306 -17.17 57.71 -5.09
N ARG A 307 -17.54 58.99 -5.27
CA ARG A 307 -16.70 59.94 -6.04
C ARG A 307 -15.39 60.23 -5.33
N MET A 308 -15.40 60.39 -4.01
CA MET A 308 -14.18 60.58 -3.21
C MET A 308 -13.20 59.41 -3.38
N PHE A 309 -13.68 58.16 -3.26
CA PHE A 309 -12.83 56.99 -3.45
C PHE A 309 -12.29 56.87 -4.88
N ARG A 310 -13.14 57.13 -5.89
CA ARG A 310 -12.71 57.16 -7.29
C ARG A 310 -11.64 58.22 -7.57
N ALA A 311 -11.81 59.43 -7.03
CA ALA A 311 -10.83 60.50 -7.17
C ALA A 311 -9.46 60.13 -6.57
N ALA A 312 -9.46 59.33 -5.50
CA ALA A 312 -8.25 58.78 -4.90
C ALA A 312 -7.68 57.56 -5.64
N GLY A 313 -8.33 57.05 -6.69
CA GLY A 313 -7.89 55.88 -7.44
C GLY A 313 -8.27 54.54 -6.80
N ILE A 314 -9.20 54.52 -5.85
CA ILE A 314 -9.82 53.28 -5.36
C ILE A 314 -10.90 52.88 -6.37
N GLN A 315 -10.85 51.63 -6.84
CA GLN A 315 -11.76 51.17 -7.90
C GLN A 315 -13.21 51.16 -7.40
N PRO A 316 -14.20 51.49 -8.25
CA PRO A 316 -15.62 51.53 -7.86
C PRO A 316 -16.15 50.18 -7.35
N ASN A 317 -15.53 49.10 -7.79
CA ASN A 317 -15.85 47.74 -7.42
C ASN A 317 -14.92 47.20 -6.32
N ALA A 318 -14.13 48.01 -5.61
CA ALA A 318 -13.38 47.54 -4.46
C ALA A 318 -14.30 47.53 -3.24
N ASP A 319 -14.71 46.33 -2.82
CA ASP A 319 -15.50 46.15 -1.60
C ASP A 319 -14.52 46.07 -0.43
N PHE A 320 -14.72 46.89 0.60
CA PHE A 320 -13.85 46.86 1.78
C PHE A 320 -14.56 47.32 3.04
N SER A 321 -14.06 46.85 4.17
CA SER A 321 -14.41 47.37 5.49
C SER A 321 -13.20 48.01 6.14
N PHE A 322 -13.39 49.22 6.65
CA PHE A 322 -12.43 49.99 7.42
C PHE A 322 -12.94 50.11 8.85
N TYR A 323 -12.07 49.75 9.78
CA TYR A 323 -12.29 49.89 11.21
C TYR A 323 -11.17 50.75 11.78
N LYS A 324 -11.54 51.71 12.62
CA LYS A 324 -10.61 52.58 13.33
C LYS A 324 -10.98 52.62 14.81
N LYS A 325 -9.96 52.52 15.66
CA LYS A 325 -10.04 52.76 17.10
C LYS A 325 -8.77 53.50 17.51
N ASP A 326 -8.92 54.76 17.89
CA ASP A 326 -7.82 55.70 18.13
C ASP A 326 -6.85 55.71 16.95
N ASN A 327 -5.57 55.42 17.18
CA ASN A 327 -4.56 55.33 16.13
C ASN A 327 -4.45 53.95 15.50
N HIS A 328 -5.32 52.98 15.80
CA HIS A 328 -5.30 51.67 15.18
C HIS A 328 -6.28 51.59 14.01
N ILE A 329 -5.83 50.97 12.91
CA ILE A 329 -6.67 50.78 11.74
C ILE A 329 -6.62 49.35 11.22
N VAL A 330 -7.77 48.84 10.80
CA VAL A 330 -7.90 47.54 10.14
C VAL A 330 -8.74 47.73 8.88
N ILE A 331 -8.16 47.38 7.73
CA ILE A 331 -8.84 47.40 6.43
C ILE A 331 -8.89 46.01 5.82
N ILE A 332 -10.09 45.49 5.59
CA ILE A 332 -10.35 44.20 4.96
C ILE A 332 -10.92 44.43 3.57
N GLY A 333 -10.26 43.92 2.54
CA GLY A 333 -10.80 43.91 1.18
C GLY A 333 -11.57 42.62 0.94
N HIS A 334 -12.81 42.73 0.47
CA HIS A 334 -13.71 41.58 0.30
C HIS A 334 -13.62 40.95 -1.09
N ASN A 335 -13.07 41.66 -2.08
CA ASN A 335 -12.98 41.19 -3.47
C ASN A 335 -11.61 41.46 -4.12
N ALA A 336 -10.56 41.42 -3.30
CA ALA A 336 -9.19 41.60 -3.74
C ALA A 336 -8.75 40.56 -4.79
N LYS A 337 -8.08 41.02 -5.86
CA LYS A 337 -7.58 40.16 -6.95
C LYS A 337 -6.17 39.65 -6.65
N ILE A 338 -6.01 38.88 -5.57
CA ILE A 338 -4.69 38.46 -5.04
C ILE A 338 -3.85 37.72 -6.09
N LYS A 339 -4.45 36.81 -6.87
CA LYS A 339 -3.77 36.08 -7.95
C LYS A 339 -3.16 37.03 -8.99
N LYS A 340 -3.89 38.08 -9.33
CA LYS A 340 -3.44 39.09 -10.29
C LYS A 340 -2.30 39.95 -9.73
N VAL A 341 -2.27 40.20 -8.42
CA VAL A 341 -1.13 40.87 -7.76
C VAL A 341 0.17 40.10 -8.02
N PHE A 342 0.20 38.79 -7.77
CA PHE A 342 1.41 38.01 -8.01
C PHE A 342 1.78 37.93 -9.49
N SER A 343 0.79 37.84 -10.39
CA SER A 343 1.02 37.93 -11.83
C SER A 343 1.63 39.27 -12.25
N ASP A 344 1.14 40.38 -11.71
CA ASP A 344 1.63 41.72 -12.03
C ASP A 344 3.04 41.95 -11.43
N LEU A 345 3.30 41.43 -10.23
CA LEU A 345 4.64 41.42 -9.62
C LEU A 345 5.64 40.64 -10.48
N HIS A 346 5.27 39.46 -10.97
CA HIS A 346 6.11 38.64 -11.85
C HIS A 346 6.36 39.35 -13.19
N LYS A 347 5.32 39.90 -13.81
CA LYS A 347 5.43 40.67 -15.06
C LYS A 347 6.36 41.89 -14.93
N LYS A 348 6.45 42.48 -13.74
CA LYS A 348 7.35 43.61 -13.43
C LYS A 348 8.76 43.17 -13.01
N GLY A 349 9.04 41.87 -12.97
CA GLY A 349 10.35 41.32 -12.56
C GLY A 349 10.63 41.49 -11.06
N PHE A 350 9.60 41.70 -10.24
CA PHE A 350 9.75 41.85 -8.80
C PHE A 350 9.81 40.52 -8.06
N ILE A 351 9.31 39.46 -8.70
CA ILE A 351 9.38 38.09 -8.23
C ILE A 351 9.80 37.20 -9.40
N ALA A 352 10.52 36.12 -9.13
CA ALA A 352 11.05 35.24 -10.17
C ALA A 352 9.98 34.31 -10.77
N SER A 353 8.98 33.91 -9.98
CA SER A 353 7.93 32.99 -10.39
C SER A 353 6.63 33.19 -9.59
N THR A 354 5.51 32.76 -10.17
CA THR A 354 4.20 32.65 -9.48
C THR A 354 4.00 31.32 -8.74
N ASP A 355 4.98 30.42 -8.80
CA ASP A 355 4.95 29.13 -8.08
C ASP A 355 5.78 29.15 -6.78
N GLU A 356 6.61 30.18 -6.56
CA GLU A 356 7.49 30.30 -5.40
C GLU A 356 6.78 30.86 -4.16
N ALA A 357 7.27 30.48 -2.98
CA ALA A 357 6.73 31.02 -1.74
C ALA A 357 7.16 32.48 -1.55
N ILE A 358 6.19 33.37 -1.38
CA ILE A 358 6.42 34.81 -1.21
C ILE A 358 5.55 35.34 -0.08
N LYS A 359 6.17 36.06 0.85
CA LYS A 359 5.49 36.72 1.95
C LYS A 359 5.80 38.20 1.94
N LEU A 360 4.77 39.02 1.79
CA LEU A 360 4.85 40.47 1.83
C LEU A 360 4.24 40.97 3.14
N GLN A 361 4.99 41.67 3.98
CA GLN A 361 4.42 42.42 5.11
C GLN A 361 4.32 43.87 4.73
N ILE A 362 3.16 44.47 4.94
CA ILE A 362 2.79 45.79 4.45
C ILE A 362 2.51 46.66 5.67
N ASN A 363 3.24 47.77 5.77
CA ASN A 363 3.00 48.79 6.79
C ASN A 363 2.57 50.14 6.18
N GLY A 364 2.20 50.16 4.89
CA GLY A 364 1.90 51.37 4.14
C GLY A 364 3.16 52.06 3.60
N VAL A 365 3.97 52.62 4.51
CA VAL A 365 5.23 53.32 4.15
C VAL A 365 6.42 52.40 3.86
N SER A 366 6.32 51.13 4.28
CA SER A 366 7.35 50.13 4.07
C SER A 366 6.72 48.79 3.75
N ILE A 367 7.38 48.03 2.89
CA ILE A 367 7.04 46.65 2.59
C ILE A 367 8.28 45.80 2.83
N THR A 368 8.13 44.67 3.51
CA THR A 368 9.16 43.63 3.54
C THR A 368 8.73 42.46 2.66
N GLN A 369 9.65 41.92 1.88
CA GLN A 369 9.47 40.71 1.09
C GLN A 369 10.37 39.62 1.68
N ASN A 370 9.77 38.53 2.16
CA ASN A 370 10.47 37.42 2.81
C ASN A 370 11.39 37.87 3.96
N GLY A 371 10.99 38.95 4.66
CA GLY A 371 11.77 39.55 5.75
C GLY A 371 12.71 40.68 5.34
N GLU A 372 13.02 40.82 4.05
CA GLU A 372 13.89 41.88 3.55
C GLU A 372 13.11 43.16 3.23
N LYS A 373 13.58 44.30 3.73
CA LYS A 373 12.94 45.59 3.50
C LYS A 373 13.17 46.09 2.07
N LEU A 374 12.08 46.44 1.37
CA LEU A 374 12.15 46.98 0.03
C LEU A 374 12.57 48.46 0.02
N THR A 375 13.25 48.88 -1.05
CA THR A 375 13.56 50.29 -1.33
C THR A 375 12.28 51.11 -1.58
N THR A 376 12.31 52.42 -1.32
CA THR A 376 11.20 53.36 -1.54
C THR A 376 10.57 53.28 -2.94
N SER A 377 11.40 53.20 -4.00
CA SER A 377 10.91 53.08 -5.39
C SER A 377 10.15 51.76 -5.64
N LYS A 378 10.65 50.64 -5.11
CA LYS A 378 9.93 49.35 -5.13
C LYS A 378 8.65 49.43 -4.32
N VAL A 379 8.66 50.02 -3.12
CA VAL A 379 7.44 50.20 -2.30
C VAL A 379 6.36 50.95 -3.08
N ALA A 380 6.72 52.05 -3.75
CA ALA A 380 5.78 52.82 -4.57
C ALA A 380 5.18 51.98 -5.72
N SER A 381 5.98 51.13 -6.34
CA SER A 381 5.51 50.22 -7.40
C SER A 381 4.59 49.11 -6.86
N TYR A 382 4.92 48.56 -5.69
CA TYR A 382 4.07 47.55 -5.03
C TYR A 382 2.73 48.16 -4.61
N ASN A 383 2.74 49.34 -3.99
CA ASN A 383 1.51 50.04 -3.60
C ASN A 383 0.59 50.31 -4.81
N ALA A 384 1.16 50.68 -5.96
CA ALA A 384 0.41 50.83 -7.20
C ALA A 384 -0.23 49.49 -7.64
N ILE A 385 0.55 48.40 -7.69
CA ILE A 385 0.05 47.06 -8.05
C ILE A 385 -1.06 46.60 -7.08
N LEU A 386 -0.90 46.82 -5.78
CA LEU A 386 -1.90 46.48 -4.77
C LEU A 386 -3.20 47.24 -5.01
N ARG A 387 -3.11 48.56 -5.19
CA ARG A 387 -4.28 49.42 -5.47
C ARG A 387 -5.00 49.00 -6.74
N ASP A 388 -4.27 48.78 -7.83
CA ASP A 388 -4.83 48.42 -9.14
C ASP A 388 -5.53 47.05 -9.12
N ASN A 389 -5.25 46.25 -8.07
CA ASN A 389 -5.86 44.95 -7.81
C ASN A 389 -6.82 44.95 -6.60
N GLY A 390 -7.27 46.13 -6.15
CA GLY A 390 -8.30 46.28 -5.11
C GLY A 390 -7.80 46.00 -3.69
N ILE A 391 -6.50 46.09 -3.44
CA ILE A 391 -5.90 45.93 -2.11
C ILE A 391 -5.46 47.29 -1.60
N ILE A 392 -6.07 47.74 -0.51
CA ILE A 392 -5.66 48.95 0.20
C ILE A 392 -4.54 48.60 1.18
N PRO A 393 -3.31 49.15 1.01
CA PRO A 393 -2.21 48.94 1.93
C PRO A 393 -2.49 49.58 3.30
N ALA A 394 -2.27 48.83 4.38
CA ALA A 394 -2.48 49.29 5.76
C ALA A 394 -1.47 48.65 6.72
N PRO A 395 -1.14 49.28 7.86
CA PRO A 395 -0.28 48.74 8.92
C PRO A 395 -0.62 47.33 9.35
N GLY A 396 0.38 46.44 9.43
CA GLY A 396 0.20 45.08 9.94
C GLY A 396 -0.49 44.11 8.99
N LYS A 397 -0.86 44.55 7.78
CA LYS A 397 -1.40 43.68 6.73
C LYS A 397 -0.27 42.86 6.11
N TYR A 398 -0.59 41.65 5.65
CA TYR A 398 0.34 40.86 4.88
C TYR A 398 -0.35 40.12 3.73
N ILE A 399 0.44 39.73 2.74
CA ILE A 399 0.03 38.92 1.60
C ILE A 399 1.02 37.77 1.49
N GLU A 400 0.53 36.55 1.31
CA GLU A 400 1.36 35.36 1.25
C GLU A 400 0.91 34.48 0.09
N MET A 401 1.85 34.06 -0.76
CA MET A 401 1.72 32.96 -1.70
C MET A 401 2.57 31.83 -1.15
N LYS A 402 1.95 30.70 -0.79
CA LYS A 402 2.70 29.53 -0.26
C LYS A 402 3.21 28.62 -1.36
N LYS A 403 2.37 28.48 -2.37
CA LYS A 403 2.55 27.75 -3.63
C LYS A 403 1.53 28.34 -4.59
N ALA A 404 1.68 28.11 -5.88
CA ALA A 404 0.65 28.51 -6.84
C ALA A 404 -0.72 27.90 -6.47
N GLY A 405 -1.74 28.74 -6.52
CA GLY A 405 -3.10 28.39 -6.09
C GLY A 405 -3.36 28.56 -4.60
N SER A 406 -2.36 28.83 -3.75
CA SER A 406 -2.51 29.02 -2.31
C SER A 406 -2.09 30.42 -1.87
N TYR A 407 -3.08 31.30 -1.71
CA TYR A 407 -2.87 32.73 -1.44
C TYR A 407 -3.61 33.19 -0.19
N ARG A 408 -2.97 34.06 0.61
CA ARG A 408 -3.54 34.68 1.80
C ARG A 408 -3.37 36.19 1.74
N LEU A 409 -4.38 36.92 2.17
CA LEU A 409 -4.37 38.38 2.33
C LEU A 409 -5.08 38.72 3.63
N GLY A 410 -4.45 39.48 4.51
CA GLY A 410 -5.13 39.91 5.73
C GLY A 410 -4.19 40.29 6.85
N TYR A 411 -4.63 40.03 8.07
CA TYR A 411 -3.88 40.28 9.30
C TYR A 411 -3.70 38.96 10.04
N SER A 412 -2.48 38.68 10.49
CA SER A 412 -2.27 37.57 11.41
C SER A 412 -2.89 37.97 12.74
N LEU A 413 -3.59 37.06 13.42
CA LEU A 413 -4.02 37.27 14.80
C LEU A 413 -2.93 36.79 15.76
N ASP A 414 -2.34 35.64 15.47
CA ASP A 414 -1.27 34.95 16.21
C ASP A 414 -0.53 33.99 15.24
N THR A 415 0.12 32.93 15.74
CA THR A 415 0.80 31.90 14.93
C THR A 415 -0.11 31.17 13.94
N ASN A 416 -1.40 31.03 14.25
CA ASN A 416 -2.31 30.16 13.48
C ASN A 416 -3.58 30.85 12.95
N GLY A 417 -3.87 32.09 13.34
CA GLY A 417 -5.10 32.80 12.96
C GLY A 417 -4.86 33.89 11.93
N ILE A 418 -5.77 34.03 10.95
CA ILE A 418 -5.76 35.08 9.94
C ILE A 418 -7.15 35.70 9.86
N VAL A 419 -7.24 37.02 9.82
CA VAL A 419 -8.45 37.75 9.43
C VAL A 419 -8.25 38.33 8.05
N GLY A 420 -9.02 37.85 7.08
CA GLY A 420 -8.96 38.32 5.70
C GLY A 420 -9.36 37.23 4.70
N THR A 421 -8.82 37.32 3.49
CA THR A 421 -9.15 36.44 2.37
C THR A 421 -8.12 35.32 2.27
N TRP A 422 -8.60 34.07 2.18
CA TRP A 422 -7.79 32.89 1.88
C TRP A 422 -8.34 32.19 0.65
N ILE A 423 -7.47 31.90 -0.31
CA ILE A 423 -7.78 31.20 -1.55
C ILE A 423 -6.89 29.96 -1.60
N GLU A 424 -7.50 28.79 -1.68
CA GLU A 424 -6.82 27.52 -1.96
C GLU A 424 -7.53 26.87 -3.15
N GLU A 425 -6.84 26.81 -4.29
CA GLU A 425 -7.29 26.12 -5.50
C GLU A 425 -6.86 24.64 -5.38
N ASP A 426 -7.82 23.72 -5.42
CA ASP A 426 -7.52 22.28 -5.56
C ASP A 426 -6.87 22.07 -6.93
N ARG A 427 -5.64 21.57 -6.94
CA ARG A 427 -4.90 21.20 -8.17
C ARG A 427 -5.09 19.73 -8.48
#